data_AF-A0A1J8QQQ8-F1
#
_entry.id   AF-A0A1J8QQQ8-F1
#
_cell.length_a   1.000
_cell.length_b   1.000
_cell.length_c   1.000
_cell.angle_alpha   90.00
_cell.angle_beta   90.00
_cell.angle_gamma   90.00
#
_symmetry.space_group_name_H-M   'P 1'
#
loop_
_entity.id
_entity.type
_entity.pdbx_description
1 polymer ?
#
loop_
_entity_poly.entity_id
_entity_poly.type
_entity_poly.pdbx_seq_one_letter_code
_entity_poly.pdbx_strand_id
1 'polypeptide(L)'
;MAAVLERESLEKLCSGETYEKAQAILRLAKAKTGLGSGYHVAHHNALPGICAFLASEELNNNEVSQKAAVASACISQNDFTKALNTVRKALGPTGKQHTRGLNYRSLLNTYRVSPVEEALGWMRDVEIRVHKNESLPAYHRASTVTCAIFYWICQIMEVQAVQEKLLCETHGVPLPAFKSIVKALDKDCDELADRIKSKLQNMDSSNAPSKLRTRTSASPQKSPSKSAMKSKSQDLTPAKPLALKHAVIFSHDVLDDSDDISLPETPSKRRRVESPSKPGPSGSSAKRTTAPQGTTTAFELAMKGASTPRHERQKSAFSTGGSHSPMPGPSTPRRTRTHPPRPAEEPDAMEADEQRVETAEPPVRKRFRPVFLDQQQWCSQDPKLVKIWDDAVEHRTQMMRLYTHPFEQYRPVVAS
;
A
#
# COMPACT_ATOMS: atom_id res chain seq x y z
N MET A 1 -4.52 -13.08 -31.82
CA MET A 1 -3.75 -11.96 -32.41
C MET A 1 -3.41 -10.87 -31.40
N ALA A 2 -4.36 -10.32 -30.64
CA ALA A 2 -4.07 -9.26 -29.66
C ALA A 2 -2.95 -9.59 -28.66
N ALA A 3 -2.94 -10.81 -28.09
CA ALA A 3 -1.90 -11.24 -27.14
C ALA A 3 -0.48 -11.32 -27.75
N VAL A 4 -0.36 -11.51 -29.06
CA VAL A 4 0.93 -11.58 -29.76
C VAL A 4 1.50 -10.17 -29.93
N LEU A 5 0.68 -9.23 -30.40
CA LEU A 5 1.06 -7.82 -30.56
C LEU A 5 1.48 -7.17 -29.23
N GLU A 6 0.80 -7.51 -28.15
CA GLU A 6 1.16 -7.03 -26.81
C GLU A 6 2.52 -7.56 -26.34
N ARG A 7 2.82 -8.83 -26.66
CA ARG A 7 4.09 -9.45 -26.32
C ARG A 7 5.23 -8.79 -27.09
N GLU A 8 5.06 -8.62 -28.40
CA GLU A 8 6.03 -7.93 -29.26
C GLU A 8 6.26 -6.48 -28.80
N SER A 9 5.21 -5.79 -28.34
CA SER A 9 5.33 -4.43 -27.81
C SER A 9 6.15 -4.39 -26.51
N LEU A 10 5.98 -5.37 -25.62
CA LEU A 10 6.78 -5.50 -24.39
C LEU A 10 8.24 -5.89 -24.68
N GLU A 11 8.47 -6.82 -25.61
CA GLU A 11 9.82 -7.26 -25.99
C GLU A 11 10.65 -6.14 -26.63
N LYS A 12 10.00 -5.17 -27.29
CA LYS A 12 10.65 -3.96 -27.82
C LYS A 12 11.01 -2.92 -26.76
N LEU A 13 10.26 -2.88 -25.65
CA LEU A 13 10.41 -1.87 -24.59
C LEU A 13 11.32 -2.32 -23.45
N CYS A 14 11.33 -3.61 -23.12
CA CYS A 14 11.95 -4.14 -21.92
C CYS A 14 12.79 -5.37 -22.24
N SER A 15 13.87 -5.57 -21.48
CA SER A 15 14.70 -6.79 -21.54
C SER A 15 14.73 -7.52 -20.19
N GLY A 16 15.00 -8.84 -20.22
CA GLY A 16 15.31 -9.63 -19.03
C GLY A 16 14.24 -9.60 -17.93
N GLU A 17 14.65 -9.23 -16.71
CA GLU A 17 13.79 -9.23 -15.51
C GLU A 17 12.63 -8.22 -15.61
N THR A 18 12.85 -7.07 -16.24
CA THR A 18 11.81 -6.05 -16.46
C THR A 18 10.67 -6.58 -17.31
N TYR A 19 10.99 -7.35 -18.33
CA TYR A 19 10.00 -7.94 -19.23
C TYR A 19 9.11 -8.95 -18.49
N GLU A 20 9.69 -9.85 -17.71
CA GLU A 20 8.93 -10.83 -16.92
C GLU A 20 8.00 -10.13 -15.92
N LYS A 21 8.53 -9.11 -15.24
CA LYS A 21 7.78 -8.30 -14.27
C LYS A 21 6.65 -7.53 -14.95
N ALA A 22 6.92 -6.88 -16.08
CA ALA A 22 5.92 -6.17 -16.87
C ALA A 22 4.82 -7.11 -17.37
N GLN A 23 5.17 -8.32 -17.79
CA GLN A 23 4.21 -9.33 -18.21
C GLN A 23 3.30 -9.78 -17.05
N ALA A 24 3.86 -9.95 -15.85
CA ALA A 24 3.07 -10.27 -14.66
C ALA A 24 2.10 -9.13 -14.29
N ILE A 25 2.56 -7.88 -14.32
CA ILE A 25 1.72 -6.69 -14.09
C ILE A 25 0.63 -6.59 -15.16
N LEU A 26 0.95 -6.85 -16.43
CA LEU A 26 -0.02 -6.80 -17.52
C LEU A 26 -1.17 -7.79 -17.35
N ARG A 27 -0.88 -9.03 -16.97
CA ARG A 27 -1.92 -10.04 -16.69
C ARG A 27 -2.84 -9.58 -15.56
N LEU A 28 -2.26 -9.03 -14.49
CA LEU A 28 -3.01 -8.52 -13.35
C LEU A 28 -3.84 -7.28 -13.70
N ALA A 29 -3.25 -6.33 -14.43
CA ALA A 29 -3.92 -5.12 -14.88
C ALA A 29 -5.13 -5.48 -15.75
N LYS A 30 -4.97 -6.39 -16.72
CA LYS A 30 -6.06 -6.86 -17.57
C LYS A 30 -7.23 -7.45 -16.78
N ALA A 31 -6.94 -8.27 -15.77
CA ALA A 31 -7.98 -8.85 -14.92
C ALA A 31 -8.72 -7.76 -14.12
N LYS A 32 -8.02 -6.70 -13.69
CA LYS A 32 -8.57 -5.64 -12.83
C LYS A 32 -9.14 -4.44 -13.57
N THR A 33 -8.77 -4.20 -14.83
CA THR A 33 -9.25 -3.08 -15.66
C THR A 33 -10.23 -3.54 -16.74
N GLY A 34 -10.72 -4.78 -16.64
CA GLY A 34 -11.73 -5.32 -17.55
C GLY A 34 -13.05 -4.55 -17.47
N LEU A 35 -13.90 -4.70 -18.51
CA LEU A 35 -15.24 -4.12 -18.51
C LEU A 35 -16.03 -4.59 -17.28
N GLY A 36 -16.64 -3.66 -16.55
CA GLY A 36 -17.39 -3.93 -15.32
C GLY A 36 -16.59 -3.87 -14.01
N SER A 37 -15.26 -3.70 -14.06
CA SER A 37 -14.40 -3.56 -12.87
C SER A 37 -14.51 -2.21 -12.14
N GLY A 38 -15.13 -1.21 -12.77
CA GLY A 38 -15.10 0.19 -12.32
C GLY A 38 -13.83 0.95 -12.72
N TYR A 39 -12.80 0.26 -13.25
CA TYR A 39 -11.54 0.87 -13.68
C TYR A 39 -11.31 0.71 -15.19
N HIS A 40 -12.18 1.33 -15.98
CA HIS A 40 -12.08 1.27 -17.43
C HIS A 40 -10.93 2.14 -17.95
N VAL A 41 -10.06 1.53 -18.77
CA VAL A 41 -8.98 2.23 -19.48
C VAL A 41 -9.40 2.40 -20.94
N ALA A 42 -9.55 3.64 -21.39
CA ALA A 42 -10.05 3.96 -22.74
C ALA A 42 -9.18 3.38 -23.87
N HIS A 43 -7.87 3.28 -23.65
CA HIS A 43 -6.91 2.78 -24.63
C HIS A 43 -6.27 1.48 -24.15
N HIS A 44 -6.88 0.33 -24.45
CA HIS A 44 -6.32 -0.97 -24.09
C HIS A 44 -4.92 -1.22 -24.68
N ASN A 45 -4.62 -0.62 -25.83
CA ASN A 45 -3.31 -0.69 -26.49
C ASN A 45 -2.19 -0.02 -25.68
N ALA A 46 -2.54 0.87 -24.75
CA ALA A 46 -1.57 1.53 -23.87
C ALA A 46 -1.15 0.67 -22.68
N LEU A 47 -1.89 -0.41 -22.37
CA LEU A 47 -1.62 -1.26 -21.20
C LEU A 47 -0.20 -1.87 -21.21
N PRO A 48 0.33 -2.43 -22.32
CA PRO A 48 1.71 -2.93 -22.36
C PRO A 48 2.75 -1.87 -21.99
N GLY A 49 2.66 -0.67 -22.58
CA GLY A 49 3.58 0.44 -22.28
C GLY A 49 3.50 0.92 -20.83
N ILE A 50 2.28 1.01 -20.27
CA ILE A 50 2.08 1.36 -18.85
C ILE A 50 2.68 0.28 -17.93
N CYS A 51 2.47 -1.00 -18.25
CA CYS A 51 2.98 -2.10 -17.42
C CYS A 51 4.51 -2.21 -17.49
N ALA A 52 5.11 -1.93 -18.65
CA ALA A 52 6.56 -1.80 -18.83
C ALA A 52 7.14 -0.68 -17.96
N PHE A 53 6.53 0.50 -18.00
CA PHE A 53 6.92 1.64 -17.18
C PHE A 53 6.83 1.33 -15.68
N LEU A 54 5.71 0.76 -15.22
CA LEU A 54 5.54 0.37 -13.81
C LEU A 54 6.53 -0.70 -13.36
N ALA A 55 6.87 -1.66 -14.22
CA ALA A 55 7.87 -2.68 -13.90
C ALA A 55 9.27 -2.06 -13.73
N SER A 56 9.65 -1.12 -14.59
CA SER A 56 10.92 -0.41 -14.50
C SER A 56 11.01 0.45 -13.23
N GLU A 57 9.90 1.12 -12.87
CA GLU A 57 9.77 1.87 -11.61
C GLU A 57 9.86 0.93 -10.38
N GLU A 58 9.24 -0.24 -10.41
CA GLU A 58 9.31 -1.22 -9.30
C GLU A 58 10.70 -1.86 -9.12
N LEU A 59 11.49 -1.94 -10.19
CA LEU A 59 12.85 -2.50 -10.18
C LEU A 59 13.94 -1.43 -9.99
N ASN A 60 13.60 -0.14 -10.04
CA ASN A 60 14.53 0.99 -9.99
C ASN A 60 15.66 0.93 -11.02
N ASN A 61 15.43 0.31 -12.19
CA ASN A 61 16.44 0.20 -13.25
C ASN A 61 16.36 1.32 -14.29
N ASN A 62 15.27 2.10 -14.29
CA ASN A 62 15.03 3.21 -15.22
C ASN A 62 15.17 2.84 -16.71
N GLU A 63 15.01 1.56 -17.07
CA GLU A 63 15.07 1.05 -18.45
C GLU A 63 14.00 1.70 -19.34
N VAL A 64 12.79 1.90 -18.81
CA VAL A 64 11.66 2.43 -19.56
C VAL A 64 11.32 3.82 -19.06
N SER A 65 11.73 4.84 -19.82
CA SER A 65 11.29 6.21 -19.56
C SER A 65 9.80 6.39 -19.88
N GLN A 66 9.15 7.34 -19.19
CA GLN A 66 7.74 7.66 -19.46
C GLN A 66 7.51 8.08 -20.93
N LYS A 67 8.46 8.82 -21.53
CA LYS A 67 8.40 9.24 -22.93
C LYS A 67 8.44 8.05 -23.89
N ALA A 68 9.30 7.06 -23.63
CA ALA A 68 9.38 5.83 -24.44
C ALA A 68 8.10 5.00 -24.34
N ALA A 69 7.53 4.87 -23.13
CA ALA A 69 6.26 4.17 -22.91
C ALA A 69 5.08 4.84 -23.64
N VAL A 70 5.02 6.18 -23.64
CA VAL A 70 4.00 6.95 -24.35
C VAL A 70 4.13 6.78 -25.87
N ALA A 71 5.36 6.84 -26.38
CA ALA A 71 5.64 6.62 -27.80
C ALA A 71 5.22 5.22 -28.26
N SER A 72 5.51 4.18 -27.48
CA SER A 72 5.09 2.81 -27.80
C SER A 72 3.58 2.59 -27.68
N ALA A 73 2.89 3.33 -26.82
CA ALA A 73 1.45 3.23 -26.66
C ALA A 73 0.67 3.96 -27.76
N CYS A 74 1.34 4.80 -28.57
CA CYS A 74 0.74 5.63 -29.62
C CYS A 74 -0.45 6.49 -29.13
N ILE A 75 -0.35 7.04 -27.92
CA ILE A 75 -1.39 7.91 -27.33
C ILE A 75 -0.80 9.24 -26.84
N SER A 76 -1.68 10.20 -26.57
CA SER A 76 -1.27 11.49 -26.00
C SER A 76 -0.69 11.31 -24.59
N GLN A 77 0.25 12.18 -24.20
CA GLN A 77 0.85 12.18 -22.86
C GLN A 77 -0.21 12.30 -21.74
N ASN A 78 -1.26 13.08 -22.00
CA ASN A 78 -2.34 13.32 -21.04
C ASN A 78 -3.20 12.08 -20.85
N ASP A 79 -3.56 11.40 -21.93
CA ASP A 79 -4.35 10.16 -21.86
C ASP A 79 -3.54 9.01 -21.28
N PHE A 80 -2.22 8.98 -21.54
CA PHE A 80 -1.31 8.03 -20.91
C PHE A 80 -1.27 8.23 -19.40
N THR A 81 -1.14 9.47 -18.93
CA THR A 81 -1.09 9.78 -17.49
C THR A 81 -2.41 9.43 -16.79
N LYS A 82 -3.56 9.69 -17.44
CA LYS A 82 -4.87 9.27 -16.93
C LYS A 82 -4.99 7.74 -16.87
N ALA A 83 -4.63 7.04 -17.94
CA ALA A 83 -4.65 5.58 -18.02
C ALA A 83 -3.73 4.96 -16.96
N LEU A 84 -2.53 5.50 -16.79
CA LEU A 84 -1.56 5.09 -15.77
C LEU A 84 -2.12 5.26 -14.35
N ASN A 85 -2.76 6.40 -14.06
CA ASN A 85 -3.41 6.61 -12.77
C ASN A 85 -4.59 5.65 -12.53
N THR A 86 -5.40 5.37 -13.56
CA THR A 86 -6.47 4.38 -13.48
C THR A 86 -5.91 2.98 -13.24
N VAL A 87 -4.86 2.59 -13.96
CA VAL A 87 -4.18 1.29 -13.77
C VAL A 87 -3.62 1.21 -12.35
N ARG A 88 -2.90 2.24 -11.86
CA ARG A 88 -2.40 2.30 -10.47
C ARG A 88 -3.53 2.16 -9.44
N LYS A 89 -4.68 2.79 -9.65
CA LYS A 89 -5.85 2.63 -8.76
C LYS A 89 -6.48 1.24 -8.83
N ALA A 90 -6.57 0.65 -10.02
CA ALA A 90 -7.17 -0.66 -10.25
C ALA A 90 -6.31 -1.78 -9.66
N LEU A 91 -5.02 -1.74 -9.98
CA LEU A 91 -3.96 -2.46 -9.33
C LEU A 91 -4.07 -2.20 -7.82
N GLY A 92 -4.34 -0.97 -7.41
CA GLY A 92 -4.34 -0.53 -6.03
C GLY A 92 -2.88 -0.40 -5.58
N PRO A 93 -2.60 -0.41 -4.28
CA PRO A 93 -1.27 -0.72 -3.79
C PRO A 93 -0.94 -2.21 -4.04
N THR A 94 -1.15 -2.72 -5.26
CA THR A 94 -0.62 -4.02 -5.67
C THR A 94 0.85 -3.87 -5.96
N GLY A 95 1.56 -4.91 -5.55
CA GLY A 95 2.98 -4.81 -5.36
C GLY A 95 3.14 -4.32 -3.94
N LYS A 96 3.26 -5.25 -3.00
CA LYS A 96 4.38 -5.41 -2.07
C LYS A 96 5.35 -4.22 -1.88
N GLN A 97 4.94 -2.97 -2.03
CA GLN A 97 5.73 -1.74 -1.87
C GLN A 97 5.38 -1.10 -0.52
N HIS A 98 4.15 -1.30 -0.03
CA HIS A 98 3.83 -1.04 1.38
C HIS A 98 4.22 -2.19 2.32
N THR A 99 4.58 -3.36 1.79
CA THR A 99 5.06 -4.50 2.60
C THR A 99 6.41 -5.10 2.18
N ARG A 100 7.03 -4.71 1.05
CA ARG A 100 8.50 -4.83 0.91
C ARG A 100 9.02 -3.97 2.04
N GLY A 101 9.65 -4.62 3.01
CA GLY A 101 9.95 -4.10 4.33
C GLY A 101 10.16 -2.59 4.29
N LEU A 102 9.31 -1.87 5.02
CA LEU A 102 9.56 -0.46 5.27
C LEU A 102 10.99 -0.38 5.81
N ASN A 103 11.88 0.21 5.02
CA ASN A 103 13.26 0.34 5.40
C ASN A 103 13.42 1.68 6.12
N TYR A 104 14.11 1.68 7.25
CA TYR A 104 14.40 2.92 7.99
C TYR A 104 15.07 3.98 7.11
N ARG A 105 15.95 3.57 6.18
CA ARG A 105 16.58 4.49 5.20
C ARG A 105 15.57 5.23 4.34
N SER A 106 14.57 4.53 3.83
CA SER A 106 13.52 5.15 3.01
C SER A 106 12.68 6.12 3.83
N LEU A 107 12.36 5.79 5.08
CA LEU A 107 11.63 6.68 5.99
C LEU A 107 12.44 7.95 6.32
N LEU A 108 13.71 7.81 6.72
CA LEU A 108 14.59 8.94 7.03
C LEU A 108 14.75 9.89 5.83
N ASN A 109 14.93 9.35 4.62
CA ASN A 109 15.03 10.15 3.40
C ASN A 109 13.70 10.86 3.06
N THR A 110 12.57 10.18 3.23
CA THR A 110 11.24 10.73 2.95
C THR A 110 10.91 11.89 3.89
N TYR A 111 11.25 11.76 5.18
CA TYR A 111 10.98 12.77 6.20
C TYR A 111 12.15 13.73 6.45
N ARG A 112 13.24 13.64 5.67
CA ARG A 112 14.44 14.48 5.75
C ARG A 112 15.04 14.57 7.17
N VAL A 113 15.08 13.45 7.87
CA VAL A 113 15.65 13.38 9.23
C VAL A 113 17.18 13.41 9.12
N SER A 114 17.82 14.33 9.85
CA SER A 114 19.27 14.46 9.95
C SER A 114 19.69 14.41 11.42
N PRO A 115 20.78 13.71 11.78
CA PRO A 115 21.72 12.99 10.90
C PRO A 115 21.29 11.53 10.62
N VAL A 116 21.43 11.10 9.36
CA VAL A 116 20.80 9.85 8.84
C VAL A 116 21.45 8.59 9.42
N GLU A 117 22.78 8.50 9.46
CA GLU A 117 23.48 7.25 9.83
C GLU A 117 23.38 6.96 11.34
N GLU A 118 23.44 7.99 12.17
CA GLU A 118 23.23 7.87 13.62
C GLU A 118 21.79 7.47 13.93
N ALA A 119 20.81 8.10 13.28
CA ALA A 119 19.40 7.73 13.44
C ALA A 119 19.14 6.27 13.02
N LEU A 120 19.76 5.79 11.93
CA LEU A 120 19.71 4.38 11.54
C LEU A 120 20.29 3.46 12.60
N GLY A 121 21.42 3.84 13.21
CA GLY A 121 22.03 3.10 14.30
C GLY A 121 21.07 2.95 15.48
N TRP A 122 20.45 4.06 15.91
CA TRP A 122 19.48 4.05 17.00
C TRP A 122 18.25 3.21 16.69
N MET A 123 17.70 3.28 15.47
CA MET A 123 16.54 2.46 15.07
C MET A 123 16.84 0.96 15.12
N ARG A 124 18.04 0.53 14.70
CA ARG A 124 18.48 -0.87 14.80
C ARG A 124 18.67 -1.31 16.25
N ASP A 125 19.25 -0.44 17.08
CA ASP A 125 19.44 -0.74 18.51
C ASP A 125 18.09 -0.95 19.23
N VAL A 126 17.09 -0.11 18.92
CA VAL A 126 15.72 -0.28 19.41
C VAL A 126 15.13 -1.61 18.92
N GLU A 127 15.23 -1.90 17.62
CA GLU A 127 14.70 -3.14 17.04
C GLU A 127 15.29 -4.39 17.72
N ILE A 128 16.59 -4.41 17.99
CA ILE A 128 17.26 -5.50 18.71
C ILE A 128 16.72 -5.64 20.14
N ARG A 129 16.51 -4.53 20.86
CA ARG A 129 15.95 -4.57 22.24
C ARG A 129 14.52 -5.06 22.27
N VAL A 130 13.70 -4.58 21.34
CA VAL A 130 12.30 -4.97 21.19
C VAL A 130 12.18 -6.48 20.93
N HIS A 131 13.03 -7.03 20.05
CA HIS A 131 13.03 -8.47 19.79
C HIS A 131 13.49 -9.29 21.01
N LYS A 132 14.38 -8.75 21.85
CA LYS A 132 14.89 -9.45 23.05
C LYS A 132 13.87 -9.50 24.19
N ASN A 133 13.08 -8.44 24.36
CA ASN A 133 12.19 -8.35 25.51
C ASN A 133 10.90 -9.17 25.39
N GLU A 134 10.63 -9.76 24.20
CA GLU A 134 9.43 -10.55 23.88
C GLU A 134 8.09 -9.86 24.26
N SER A 135 8.15 -8.57 24.60
CA SER A 135 7.06 -7.80 25.18
C SER A 135 6.07 -7.33 24.13
N LEU A 136 6.46 -7.38 22.86
CA LEU A 136 5.54 -7.12 21.76
C LEU A 136 4.81 -8.40 21.35
N PRO A 137 3.47 -8.34 21.27
CA PRO A 137 2.69 -9.42 20.70
C PRO A 137 3.27 -9.84 19.34
N ALA A 138 3.57 -11.14 19.18
CA ALA A 138 4.04 -11.75 17.92
C ALA A 138 3.07 -11.50 16.74
N TYR A 139 1.88 -10.96 17.01
CA TYR A 139 0.85 -10.65 16.04
C TYR A 139 1.04 -9.29 15.33
N HIS A 140 1.98 -8.45 15.76
CA HIS A 140 2.20 -7.17 15.08
C HIS A 140 2.94 -7.37 13.74
N ARG A 141 2.41 -6.75 12.68
CA ARG A 141 3.08 -6.73 11.37
C ARG A 141 4.42 -5.99 11.50
N ALA A 142 5.46 -6.50 10.84
CA ALA A 142 6.79 -5.88 10.83
C ALA A 142 6.73 -4.37 10.47
N SER A 143 5.90 -3.99 9.49
CA SER A 143 5.70 -2.58 9.11
C SER A 143 5.17 -1.70 10.24
N THR A 144 4.27 -2.20 11.08
CA THR A 144 3.73 -1.47 12.24
C THR A 144 4.83 -1.19 13.25
N VAL A 145 5.69 -2.18 13.52
CA VAL A 145 6.83 -2.06 14.44
C VAL A 145 7.84 -1.06 13.89
N THR A 146 8.24 -1.16 12.63
CA THR A 146 9.16 -0.23 11.97
C THR A 146 8.64 1.22 12.03
N CYS A 147 7.37 1.46 11.70
CA CYS A 147 6.78 2.81 11.77
C CYS A 147 6.77 3.35 13.21
N ALA A 148 6.44 2.52 14.20
CA ALA A 148 6.41 2.92 15.60
C ALA A 148 7.81 3.28 16.11
N ILE A 149 8.82 2.47 15.79
CA ILE A 149 10.23 2.75 16.13
C ILE A 149 10.69 4.03 15.46
N PHE A 150 10.41 4.21 14.16
CA PHE A 150 10.76 5.42 13.42
C PHE A 150 10.16 6.67 14.06
N TYR A 151 8.86 6.65 14.36
CA TYR A 151 8.18 7.77 15.01
C TYR A 151 8.74 8.07 16.41
N TRP A 152 8.97 7.03 17.21
CA TRP A 152 9.51 7.16 18.56
C TRP A 152 10.91 7.81 18.55
N ILE A 153 11.79 7.40 17.64
CA ILE A 153 13.10 8.04 17.45
C ILE A 153 12.94 9.50 16.99
N CYS A 154 12.04 9.80 16.06
CA CYS A 154 11.79 11.18 15.63
C CYS A 154 11.29 12.07 16.78
N GLN A 155 10.48 11.50 17.69
CA GLN A 155 10.01 12.20 18.88
C GLN A 155 11.15 12.52 19.86
N ILE A 156 12.11 11.61 20.03
CA ILE A 156 13.30 11.84 20.86
C ILE A 156 14.24 12.87 20.23
N MET A 157 14.37 12.86 18.90
CA MET A 157 15.15 13.84 18.15
C MET A 157 14.44 15.19 17.99
N GLU A 158 13.24 15.36 18.56
CA GLU A 158 12.42 16.58 18.47
C GLU A 158 12.09 17.02 17.03
N VAL A 159 12.02 16.08 16.09
CA VAL A 159 11.70 16.36 14.69
C VAL A 159 10.19 16.58 14.53
N GLN A 160 9.76 17.85 14.52
CA GLN A 160 8.34 18.23 14.42
C GLN A 160 7.66 17.87 13.08
N ALA A 161 8.42 17.42 12.08
CA ALA A 161 7.89 17.15 10.75
C ALA A 161 6.96 15.91 10.67
N VAL A 162 7.05 14.99 11.64
CA VAL A 162 6.37 13.68 11.56
C VAL A 162 5.08 13.70 12.37
N GLN A 163 3.92 13.73 11.70
CA GLN A 163 2.61 13.58 12.35
C GLN A 163 2.19 12.10 12.44
N GLU A 164 1.81 11.66 13.64
CA GLU A 164 1.37 10.28 13.93
C GLU A 164 0.27 9.80 12.98
N LYS A 165 -0.80 10.59 12.80
CA LYS A 165 -1.96 10.23 11.99
C LYS A 165 -1.60 10.05 10.51
N LEU A 166 -0.81 10.98 9.98
CA LEU A 166 -0.38 10.96 8.59
C LEU A 166 0.53 9.76 8.30
N LEU A 167 1.45 9.45 9.23
CA LEU A 167 2.35 8.29 9.12
C LEU A 167 1.55 6.98 9.09
N CYS A 168 0.57 6.83 9.99
CA CYS A 168 -0.29 5.64 10.03
C CYS A 168 -1.13 5.49 8.76
N GLU A 169 -1.72 6.58 8.26
CA GLU A 169 -2.54 6.59 7.04
C GLU A 169 -1.69 6.26 5.80
N THR A 170 -0.52 6.88 5.67
CA THR A 170 0.39 6.70 4.53
C THR A 170 0.89 5.26 4.41
N HIS A 171 1.16 4.60 5.54
CA HIS A 171 1.70 3.24 5.56
C HIS A 171 0.64 2.16 5.85
N GLY A 172 -0.64 2.52 5.95
CA GLY A 172 -1.73 1.59 6.24
C GLY A 172 -1.59 0.88 7.59
N VAL A 173 -1.02 1.55 8.58
CA VAL A 173 -0.76 1.01 9.92
C VAL A 173 -1.97 1.30 10.82
N PRO A 174 -2.53 0.28 11.51
CA PRO A 174 -3.63 0.51 12.43
C PRO A 174 -3.18 1.31 13.66
N LEU A 175 -3.74 2.51 13.82
CA LEU A 175 -3.47 3.44 14.92
C LEU A 175 -3.48 2.83 16.34
N PRO A 176 -4.42 1.93 16.72
CA PRO A 176 -4.41 1.36 18.07
C PRO A 176 -3.19 0.44 18.31
N ALA A 177 -2.78 -0.33 17.30
CA ALA A 177 -1.59 -1.18 17.40
C ALA A 177 -0.31 -0.33 17.46
N PHE A 178 -0.25 0.71 16.63
CA PHE A 178 0.84 1.68 16.64
C PHE A 178 1.03 2.31 18.02
N LYS A 179 -0.04 2.86 18.63
CA LYS A 179 0.00 3.45 19.97
C LYS A 179 0.39 2.46 21.06
N SER A 180 -0.04 1.20 20.94
CA SER A 180 0.35 0.15 21.87
C SER A 180 1.85 -0.12 21.83
N ILE A 181 2.45 -0.16 20.63
CA ILE A 181 3.89 -0.37 20.46
C ILE A 181 4.67 0.83 20.98
N VAL A 182 4.26 2.06 20.66
CA VAL A 182 4.95 3.27 21.15
C VAL A 182 4.97 3.32 22.68
N LYS A 183 3.86 3.00 23.36
CA LYS A 183 3.82 2.90 24.82
C LYS A 183 4.74 1.83 25.39
N ALA A 184 4.88 0.70 24.70
CA ALA A 184 5.82 -0.35 25.08
C ALA A 184 7.27 0.10 24.89
N LEU A 185 7.56 0.83 23.80
CA LEU A 185 8.87 1.43 23.55
C LEU A 185 9.25 2.44 24.63
N ASP A 186 8.33 3.32 25.03
CA ASP A 186 8.57 4.25 26.13
C ASP A 186 8.99 3.48 27.40
N LYS A 187 8.21 2.48 27.80
CA LYS A 187 8.49 1.72 29.03
C LYS A 187 9.79 0.90 28.98
N ASP A 188 10.06 0.24 27.86
CA ASP A 188 11.14 -0.75 27.77
C ASP A 188 12.46 -0.16 27.24
N CYS A 189 12.43 1.03 26.63
CA CYS A 189 13.58 1.66 26.01
C CYS A 189 13.94 3.03 26.61
N ASP A 190 13.47 3.37 27.82
CA ASP A 190 13.80 4.61 28.54
C ASP A 190 15.32 4.87 28.62
N GLU A 191 16.11 3.86 29.02
CA GLU A 191 17.58 3.98 29.08
C GLU A 191 18.23 4.30 27.72
N LEU A 192 17.63 3.79 26.63
CA LEU A 192 18.11 4.08 25.28
C LEU A 192 17.74 5.50 24.87
N ALA A 193 16.54 5.96 25.24
CA ALA A 193 16.10 7.32 25.01
C ALA A 193 17.05 8.33 25.69
N ASP A 194 17.42 8.11 26.95
CA ASP A 194 18.35 8.97 27.68
C ASP A 194 19.75 8.98 27.06
N ARG A 195 20.22 7.82 26.59
CA ARG A 195 21.48 7.70 25.86
C ARG A 195 21.46 8.47 24.54
N ILE A 196 20.37 8.40 23.78
CA ILE A 196 20.20 9.14 22.51
C ILE A 196 20.19 10.64 22.79
N LYS A 197 19.41 11.11 23.78
CA LYS A 197 19.35 12.52 24.18
C LYS A 197 20.72 13.05 24.59
N SER A 198 21.48 12.29 25.37
CA SER A 198 22.85 12.67 25.77
C SER A 198 23.80 12.75 24.58
N LYS A 199 23.70 11.82 23.61
CA LYS A 199 24.48 11.90 22.37
C LYS A 199 24.12 13.12 21.53
N LEU A 200 22.83 13.45 21.40
CA LEU A 200 22.37 14.64 20.69
C LEU A 200 22.93 15.93 21.32
N GLN A 201 22.85 16.06 22.64
CA GLN A 201 23.43 17.21 23.36
C GLN A 201 24.95 17.35 23.16
N ASN A 202 25.67 16.23 23.09
CA ASN A 202 27.10 16.22 22.81
C ASN A 202 27.41 16.65 21.36
N MET A 203 26.57 16.25 20.39
CA MET A 203 26.73 16.67 18.99
C MET A 203 26.49 18.16 18.80
N ASP A 204 25.47 18.72 19.47
CA ASP A 204 25.19 20.16 19.45
C ASP A 204 26.32 20.98 20.08
N SER A 205 26.91 20.45 21.16
CA SER A 205 28.04 21.09 21.85
C SER A 205 29.34 21.05 21.01
N SER A 206 29.55 19.98 20.24
CA SER A 206 30.74 19.83 19.37
C SER A 206 30.66 20.67 18.09
N ASN A 207 29.45 20.95 17.60
CA ASN A 207 29.22 21.75 16.41
C ASN A 207 29.03 23.24 16.70
N ALA A 208 29.03 23.65 17.97
CA ALA A 208 29.21 25.05 18.31
C ALA A 208 30.53 25.49 17.67
N PRO A 209 30.52 26.42 16.69
CA PRO A 209 31.72 26.83 16.00
C PRO A 209 32.64 27.34 17.10
N SER A 210 33.73 26.61 17.31
CA SER A 210 34.80 26.99 18.21
C SER A 210 35.13 28.42 17.84
N LYS A 211 34.57 29.37 18.59
CA LYS A 211 34.86 30.78 18.45
C LYS A 211 36.36 30.80 18.56
N LEU A 212 37.00 31.05 17.41
CA LEU A 212 38.43 31.21 17.27
C LEU A 212 38.89 31.86 18.55
N ARG A 213 39.56 31.05 19.36
CA ARG A 213 40.20 31.48 20.59
C ARG A 213 41.20 32.50 20.11
N THR A 214 40.78 33.75 20.06
CA THR A 214 41.62 34.91 19.82
C THR A 214 42.74 34.75 20.82
N ARG A 215 43.93 34.35 20.33
CA ARG A 215 45.14 34.27 21.13
C ARG A 215 45.26 35.64 21.76
N THR A 216 44.99 35.73 23.06
CA THR A 216 45.37 36.89 23.86
C THR A 216 46.89 36.91 23.83
N SER A 217 47.40 37.75 22.93
CA SER A 217 48.78 38.22 22.95
C SER A 217 49.09 38.66 24.38
N ALA A 218 50.08 38.02 24.97
CA ALA A 218 50.59 38.34 26.28
C ALA A 218 51.08 39.80 26.30
N SER A 219 50.51 40.59 27.19
CA SER A 219 51.18 41.77 27.73
C SER A 219 51.02 41.77 29.25
N PRO A 220 52.11 41.77 30.03
CA PRO A 220 52.04 41.94 31.47
C PRO A 220 52.02 43.44 31.80
N GLN A 221 51.21 43.84 32.79
CA GLN A 221 51.67 44.59 33.97
C GLN A 221 50.52 45.35 34.68
N LYS A 222 50.35 44.96 35.95
CA LYS A 222 50.19 45.79 37.16
C LYS A 222 49.26 47.00 37.11
N SER A 223 48.21 46.97 37.96
CA SER A 223 47.90 48.01 38.96
C SER A 223 46.74 47.57 39.87
N PRO A 224 46.83 47.72 41.20
CA PRO A 224 45.72 47.54 42.13
C PRO A 224 45.16 48.91 42.58
N SER A 225 43.85 49.12 42.46
CA SER A 225 43.15 50.19 43.18
C SER A 225 41.69 49.77 43.34
N LYS A 226 41.30 49.23 44.49
CA LYS A 226 40.65 49.94 45.61
C LYS A 226 39.39 50.72 45.22
N SER A 227 38.27 50.25 45.77
CA SER A 227 37.03 50.92 46.20
C SER A 227 35.81 50.25 45.61
N ALA A 228 34.64 50.21 46.24
CA ALA A 228 34.23 50.41 47.63
C ALA A 228 32.71 50.19 47.58
N MET A 229 32.19 49.49 48.58
CA MET A 229 30.87 49.68 49.20
C MET A 229 29.57 49.76 48.37
N LYS A 230 28.55 49.09 48.94
CA LYS A 230 27.11 49.43 48.93
C LYS A 230 26.38 49.21 47.59
N SER A 231 25.12 48.78 47.55
CA SER A 231 24.09 48.64 48.57
C SER A 231 22.99 47.69 48.08
N LYS A 232 22.21 47.24 49.05
CA LYS A 232 21.05 46.35 49.06
C LYS A 232 19.76 47.11 48.74
N SER A 233 18.95 46.57 47.83
CA SER A 233 17.48 46.76 47.67
C SER A 233 17.03 45.61 46.74
N GLN A 234 16.16 44.63 47.02
CA GLN A 234 14.88 44.56 47.72
C GLN A 234 13.93 45.70 47.37
N ASP A 235 13.06 45.46 46.39
CA ASP A 235 11.66 45.88 46.47
C ASP A 235 10.75 45.09 45.52
N LEU A 236 9.52 44.94 46.00
CA LEU A 236 8.42 44.13 45.50
C LEU A 236 7.66 44.84 44.34
N THR A 237 7.03 44.03 43.49
CA THR A 237 5.88 44.22 42.56
C THR A 237 4.98 45.46 42.76
N PRO A 238 4.22 46.00 41.76
CA PRO A 238 3.34 45.22 40.85
C PRO A 238 3.01 45.76 39.42
N ALA A 239 2.44 44.87 38.61
CA ALA A 239 1.47 45.05 37.50
C ALA A 239 1.43 46.35 36.66
N LYS A 240 1.57 46.20 35.33
CA LYS A 240 0.56 46.61 34.33
C LYS A 240 0.86 46.06 32.92
N PRO A 241 -0.18 45.77 32.12
CA PRO A 241 -0.08 45.15 30.80
C PRO A 241 0.09 46.21 29.71
N LEU A 242 0.87 45.91 28.67
CA LEU A 242 0.78 46.68 27.43
C LEU A 242 0.84 45.75 26.21
N ALA A 243 -0.30 45.71 25.54
CA ALA A 243 -0.45 45.20 24.19
C ALA A 243 0.52 45.93 23.26
N LEU A 244 1.34 45.18 22.53
CA LEU A 244 2.05 45.69 21.37
C LEU A 244 1.94 44.69 20.23
N LYS A 245 1.59 45.29 19.09
CA LYS A 245 0.98 44.72 17.91
C LYS A 245 2.01 43.90 17.11
N HIS A 246 1.47 42.89 16.42
CA HIS A 246 2.07 42.09 15.37
C HIS A 246 3.14 42.85 14.55
N ALA A 247 4.40 42.42 14.66
CA ALA A 247 5.43 42.68 13.66
C ALA A 247 5.49 41.47 12.73
N VAL A 248 4.83 41.59 11.58
CA VAL A 248 4.98 40.66 10.45
C VAL A 248 6.25 41.07 9.72
N ILE A 249 7.30 40.26 9.83
CA ILE A 249 8.54 40.41 9.07
C ILE A 249 8.38 39.62 7.78
N PHE A 250 8.22 40.33 6.67
CA PHE A 250 8.39 39.77 5.32
C PHE A 250 9.88 39.84 4.97
N SER A 251 10.57 38.70 5.03
CA SER A 251 11.88 38.56 4.39
C SER A 251 11.65 38.29 2.91
N HIS A 252 11.70 39.36 2.12
CA HIS A 252 11.88 39.31 0.68
C HIS A 252 13.37 39.54 0.43
N ASP A 253 14.10 38.50 0.07
CA ASP A 253 15.40 38.69 -0.57
C ASP A 253 15.38 37.98 -1.92
N VAL A 254 15.76 38.77 -2.90
CA VAL A 254 15.71 38.55 -4.34
C VAL A 254 17.12 38.16 -4.76
N LEU A 255 17.23 37.24 -5.71
CA LEU A 255 18.31 37.01 -6.69
C LEU A 255 18.24 35.50 -7.02
N ASP A 256 18.22 35.00 -8.24
CA ASP A 256 18.07 35.50 -9.60
C ASP A 256 17.94 34.21 -10.45
N ASP A 257 17.48 34.35 -11.69
CA ASP A 257 17.73 33.44 -12.81
C ASP A 257 16.71 32.30 -13.14
N SER A 258 15.85 32.65 -14.10
CA SER A 258 15.40 31.92 -15.31
C SER A 258 14.86 30.48 -15.21
N ASP A 259 13.54 30.32 -15.37
CA ASP A 259 12.94 29.95 -16.68
C ASP A 259 11.49 29.46 -16.53
N ASP A 260 10.59 30.28 -17.09
CA ASP A 260 9.40 29.91 -17.87
C ASP A 260 8.54 28.71 -17.41
N ILE A 261 7.65 28.93 -16.44
CA ILE A 261 6.44 28.11 -16.25
C ILE A 261 5.23 29.03 -16.12
N SER A 262 4.50 29.21 -17.22
CA SER A 262 3.16 29.77 -17.25
C SER A 262 2.18 28.90 -16.44
N LEU A 263 1.85 29.36 -15.22
CA LEU A 263 0.74 28.82 -14.44
C LEU A 263 -0.58 29.51 -14.84
N PRO A 264 -1.68 28.76 -15.06
CA PRO A 264 -2.96 29.36 -15.37
C PRO A 264 -3.59 30.01 -14.14
N GLU A 265 -4.00 31.26 -14.36
CA GLU A 265 -4.73 32.13 -13.46
C GLU A 265 -6.07 31.49 -13.02
N THR A 266 -6.25 31.34 -11.71
CA THR A 266 -7.53 30.93 -11.12
C THR A 266 -8.30 32.19 -10.70
N PRO A 267 -9.49 32.46 -11.26
CA PRO A 267 -10.35 33.50 -10.72
C PRO A 267 -11.21 32.92 -9.59
N SER A 268 -10.82 33.23 -8.36
CA SER A 268 -11.73 33.25 -7.22
C SER A 268 -12.59 34.51 -7.28
N LYS A 269 -13.88 34.37 -7.63
CA LYS A 269 -14.90 35.24 -7.03
C LYS A 269 -16.30 34.65 -7.14
N ARG A 270 -16.83 34.34 -5.96
CA ARG A 270 -18.21 33.94 -5.69
C ARG A 270 -19.19 34.96 -6.29
N ARG A 271 -20.13 34.48 -7.12
CA ARG A 271 -21.40 35.17 -7.36
C ARG A 271 -22.55 34.21 -7.08
N ARG A 272 -23.32 34.56 -6.05
CA ARG A 272 -24.59 33.97 -5.64
C ARG A 272 -25.65 34.45 -6.63
N VAL A 273 -26.25 33.55 -7.40
CA VAL A 273 -27.45 33.86 -8.19
C VAL A 273 -28.42 32.70 -8.07
N GLU A 274 -29.62 33.07 -7.68
CA GLU A 274 -30.79 32.24 -7.43
C GLU A 274 -31.37 31.72 -8.76
N SER A 275 -31.87 30.48 -8.76
CA SER A 275 -32.93 30.01 -9.68
C SER A 275 -34.28 30.42 -9.06
N PRO A 276 -35.42 30.56 -9.79
CA PRO A 276 -35.80 29.78 -10.99
C PRO A 276 -36.71 30.49 -12.05
N SER A 277 -36.77 29.96 -13.28
CA SER A 277 -38.04 29.75 -14.04
C SER A 277 -37.80 29.23 -15.48
N LYS A 278 -38.41 28.08 -15.78
CA LYS A 278 -38.92 27.63 -17.10
C LYS A 278 -40.31 28.28 -17.30
N PRO A 279 -40.99 28.29 -18.47
CA PRO A 279 -40.73 27.57 -19.73
C PRO A 279 -40.93 28.42 -21.03
N GLY A 280 -40.66 27.84 -22.21
CA GLY A 280 -41.18 28.36 -23.49
C GLY A 280 -40.46 27.87 -24.76
N PRO A 281 -41.16 27.21 -25.72
CA PRO A 281 -40.58 26.65 -26.94
C PRO A 281 -40.86 27.52 -28.19
N SER A 282 -39.92 27.58 -29.13
CA SER A 282 -40.05 27.95 -30.56
C SER A 282 -38.63 28.25 -31.07
N GLY A 283 -38.14 27.88 -32.24
CA GLY A 283 -38.72 27.32 -33.44
C GLY A 283 -37.58 27.05 -34.42
N SER A 284 -37.86 26.18 -35.38
CA SER A 284 -37.00 25.70 -36.46
C SER A 284 -36.34 26.79 -37.33
N SER A 285 -35.14 26.50 -37.85
CA SER A 285 -34.87 26.69 -39.28
C SER A 285 -33.75 25.78 -39.76
N ALA A 286 -33.98 25.23 -40.95
CA ALA A 286 -33.25 24.16 -41.61
C ALA A 286 -32.02 24.65 -42.37
N LYS A 287 -31.02 23.77 -42.55
CA LYS A 287 -30.47 23.44 -43.89
C LYS A 287 -29.57 22.19 -43.86
N ARG A 288 -30.01 21.22 -44.66
CA ARG A 288 -29.30 20.11 -45.35
C ARG A 288 -27.78 20.27 -45.43
N THR A 289 -27.01 19.19 -45.26
CA THR A 289 -26.58 18.30 -46.37
C THR A 289 -25.94 16.97 -45.90
N THR A 290 -26.31 15.90 -46.61
CA THR A 290 -25.60 14.62 -46.89
C THR A 290 -25.22 13.65 -45.77
N ALA A 291 -26.02 12.57 -45.69
CA ALA A 291 -25.70 11.28 -45.09
C ALA A 291 -24.65 10.48 -45.90
N PRO A 292 -24.08 9.43 -45.29
CA PRO A 292 -24.17 8.12 -45.92
C PRO A 292 -24.93 7.11 -45.04
N GLN A 293 -25.71 6.29 -45.73
CA GLN A 293 -26.51 5.20 -45.21
C GLN A 293 -25.63 4.06 -44.68
N GLY A 294 -26.03 3.43 -43.57
CA GLY A 294 -25.38 2.22 -43.10
C GLY A 294 -25.94 1.67 -41.78
N THR A 295 -26.89 0.74 -41.92
CA THR A 295 -27.14 -0.38 -41.00
C THR A 295 -27.61 -0.09 -39.56
N THR A 296 -28.92 0.08 -39.37
CA THR A 296 -29.61 -0.09 -38.08
C THR A 296 -30.67 -1.20 -38.11
N THR A 297 -30.56 -2.17 -39.01
CA THR A 297 -31.51 -3.30 -39.10
C THR A 297 -31.24 -4.40 -38.07
N ALA A 298 -30.02 -4.49 -37.52
CA ALA A 298 -29.68 -5.49 -36.49
C ALA A 298 -30.21 -5.13 -35.09
N PHE A 299 -30.42 -3.83 -34.80
CA PHE A 299 -30.85 -3.38 -33.48
C PHE A 299 -32.38 -3.49 -33.30
N GLU A 300 -33.17 -3.27 -34.36
CA GLU A 300 -34.62 -3.48 -34.31
C GLU A 300 -35.03 -4.95 -34.21
N LEU A 301 -34.22 -5.87 -34.76
CA LEU A 301 -34.48 -7.31 -34.64
C LEU A 301 -34.24 -7.87 -33.23
N ALA A 302 -33.38 -7.23 -32.43
CA ALA A 302 -33.08 -7.66 -31.06
C ALA A 302 -34.15 -7.24 -30.05
N MET A 303 -34.96 -6.21 -30.36
CA MET A 303 -36.00 -5.68 -29.46
C MET A 303 -37.39 -6.31 -29.69
N LYS A 304 -37.59 -7.01 -30.81
CA LYS A 304 -38.78 -7.83 -31.05
C LYS A 304 -38.54 -9.21 -30.46
N GLY A 305 -38.88 -9.39 -29.19
CA GLY A 305 -38.80 -10.67 -28.49
C GLY A 305 -39.53 -11.79 -29.23
N ALA A 306 -38.79 -12.55 -30.03
CA ALA A 306 -39.24 -13.78 -30.64
C ALA A 306 -38.67 -14.94 -29.81
N SER A 307 -39.58 -15.68 -29.19
CA SER A 307 -39.35 -16.94 -28.50
C SER A 307 -38.47 -17.89 -29.32
N THR A 308 -37.31 -18.24 -28.77
CA THR A 308 -36.40 -19.24 -29.35
C THR A 308 -37.07 -20.63 -29.37
N PRO A 309 -37.07 -21.35 -30.49
CA PRO A 309 -37.53 -22.73 -30.52
C PRO A 309 -36.48 -23.63 -29.85
N ARG A 310 -37.00 -24.51 -28.99
CA ARG A 310 -36.30 -25.56 -28.26
C ARG A 310 -35.60 -26.51 -29.24
N HIS A 311 -34.29 -26.38 -29.39
CA HIS A 311 -33.50 -27.26 -30.24
C HIS A 311 -33.48 -28.68 -29.68
N GLU A 312 -34.08 -29.59 -30.44
CA GLU A 312 -34.12 -31.01 -30.24
C GLU A 312 -32.72 -31.61 -30.47
N ARG A 313 -32.28 -32.40 -29.48
CA ARG A 313 -30.94 -32.95 -29.38
C ARG A 313 -30.83 -34.20 -30.26
N GLN A 314 -30.51 -34.03 -31.54
CA GLN A 314 -30.19 -35.15 -32.43
C GLN A 314 -28.85 -35.79 -32.02
N LYS A 315 -28.92 -37.08 -31.67
CA LYS A 315 -27.78 -37.97 -31.47
C LYS A 315 -27.19 -38.32 -32.83
N SER A 316 -26.01 -37.81 -33.17
CA SER A 316 -25.20 -38.35 -34.25
C SER A 316 -24.30 -39.45 -33.72
N ALA A 317 -24.55 -40.67 -34.17
CA ALA A 317 -23.65 -41.80 -34.01
C ALA A 317 -22.43 -41.60 -34.92
N PHE A 318 -21.24 -41.48 -34.34
CA PHE A 318 -20.00 -41.79 -35.02
C PHE A 318 -19.24 -42.83 -34.21
N SER A 319 -19.28 -44.04 -34.75
CA SER A 319 -18.45 -45.17 -34.37
C SER A 319 -17.09 -44.98 -35.05
N THR A 320 -16.04 -44.89 -34.26
CA THR A 320 -14.68 -45.23 -34.71
C THR A 320 -13.96 -45.85 -33.53
N GLY A 321 -13.57 -47.11 -33.71
CA GLY A 321 -12.96 -47.96 -32.71
C GLY A 321 -11.60 -47.44 -32.27
N GLY A 322 -11.34 -47.61 -30.97
CA GLY A 322 -10.06 -47.38 -30.34
C GLY A 322 -10.03 -48.17 -29.04
N SER A 323 -9.47 -49.36 -29.12
CA SER A 323 -9.23 -50.26 -27.99
C SER A 323 -8.25 -49.64 -27.01
N HIS A 324 -8.71 -49.20 -25.84
CA HIS A 324 -7.88 -49.06 -24.64
C HIS A 324 -8.71 -49.36 -23.38
N SER A 325 -8.17 -50.26 -22.58
CA SER A 325 -8.69 -50.77 -21.31
C SER A 325 -8.93 -49.65 -20.28
N PRO A 326 -10.09 -49.58 -19.59
CA PRO A 326 -10.30 -48.63 -18.51
C PRO A 326 -9.91 -49.22 -17.15
N MET A 327 -8.95 -48.57 -16.48
CA MET A 327 -8.72 -48.73 -15.05
C MET A 327 -9.96 -48.30 -14.24
N PRO A 328 -10.27 -48.96 -13.11
CA PRO A 328 -11.36 -48.56 -12.22
C PRO A 328 -10.94 -47.33 -11.39
N GLY A 329 -11.53 -46.17 -11.72
CA GLY A 329 -11.43 -44.95 -10.91
C GLY A 329 -12.47 -44.93 -9.77
N PRO A 330 -12.17 -44.28 -8.63
CA PRO A 330 -13.02 -44.29 -7.44
C PRO A 330 -14.30 -43.49 -7.64
N SER A 331 -15.43 -44.18 -7.42
CA SER A 331 -16.79 -43.66 -7.47
C SER A 331 -17.06 -42.71 -6.30
N THR A 332 -17.18 -41.41 -6.57
CA THR A 332 -17.70 -40.45 -5.59
C THR A 332 -19.24 -40.35 -5.70
N PRO A 333 -19.99 -40.46 -4.59
CA PRO A 333 -21.45 -40.50 -4.64
C PRO A 333 -22.04 -39.12 -4.96
N ARG A 334 -22.75 -39.07 -6.10
CA ARG A 334 -23.50 -37.93 -6.60
C ARG A 334 -24.73 -37.72 -5.71
N ARG A 335 -24.66 -36.75 -4.79
CA ARG A 335 -25.75 -36.41 -3.87
C ARG A 335 -26.84 -35.63 -4.61
N THR A 336 -27.94 -36.30 -4.94
CA THR A 336 -29.17 -35.67 -5.43
C THR A 336 -29.84 -34.92 -4.28
N ARG A 337 -29.95 -33.60 -4.40
CA ARG A 337 -30.63 -32.73 -3.44
C ARG A 337 -32.05 -32.48 -3.94
N THR A 338 -32.97 -33.35 -3.57
CA THR A 338 -34.42 -33.18 -3.80
C THR A 338 -34.96 -32.19 -2.77
N HIS A 339 -35.31 -30.98 -3.20
CA HIS A 339 -36.06 -30.02 -2.39
C HIS A 339 -37.55 -30.28 -2.60
N PRO A 340 -38.35 -30.54 -1.55
CA PRO A 340 -39.80 -30.57 -1.68
C PRO A 340 -40.34 -29.12 -1.85
N PRO A 341 -41.39 -28.93 -2.66
CA PRO A 341 -41.99 -27.63 -2.89
C PRO A 341 -42.78 -27.17 -1.66
N ARG A 342 -42.58 -25.91 -1.29
CA ARG A 342 -43.31 -25.19 -0.24
C ARG A 342 -44.65 -24.71 -0.81
N PRO A 343 -45.82 -25.13 -0.29
CA PRO A 343 -47.10 -24.56 -0.69
C PRO A 343 -47.21 -23.11 -0.23
N ALA A 344 -47.84 -22.30 -1.07
CA ALA A 344 -48.22 -20.93 -0.79
C ALA A 344 -49.44 -20.91 0.15
N GLU A 345 -49.41 -20.05 1.16
CA GLU A 345 -50.59 -19.68 1.93
C GLU A 345 -50.82 -18.18 1.77
N GLU A 346 -52.05 -17.87 1.38
CA GLU A 346 -52.63 -16.53 1.25
C GLU A 346 -52.93 -15.92 2.64
N PRO A 347 -53.10 -14.59 2.71
CA PRO A 347 -53.48 -13.90 3.93
C PRO A 347 -55.00 -13.70 3.98
N ASP A 348 -55.67 -14.07 5.08
CA ASP A 348 -56.63 -13.17 5.72
C ASP A 348 -57.19 -13.69 7.06
N ALA A 349 -57.75 -12.73 7.80
CA ALA A 349 -58.71 -12.83 8.90
C ALA A 349 -58.16 -12.95 10.33
N MET A 350 -58.31 -11.84 11.05
CA MET A 350 -58.38 -11.73 12.50
C MET A 350 -59.57 -12.54 13.03
N GLU A 351 -59.38 -13.32 14.10
CA GLU A 351 -60.32 -13.35 15.22
C GLU A 351 -59.72 -14.06 16.45
N ALA A 352 -60.37 -13.82 17.58
CA ALA A 352 -59.82 -13.86 18.91
C ALA A 352 -59.90 -15.24 19.62
N ASP A 353 -59.06 -15.31 20.64
CA ASP A 353 -59.26 -15.96 21.94
C ASP A 353 -59.09 -17.49 22.11
N GLU A 354 -58.65 -17.80 23.33
CA GLU A 354 -58.62 -19.08 24.03
C GLU A 354 -57.41 -20.03 23.83
N GLN A 355 -56.43 -19.80 24.71
CA GLN A 355 -55.74 -20.81 25.53
C GLN A 355 -55.64 -22.24 24.96
N ARG A 356 -54.64 -22.43 24.08
CA ARG A 356 -54.16 -23.76 23.71
C ARG A 356 -52.86 -24.06 24.43
N VAL A 357 -52.92 -25.01 25.37
CA VAL A 357 -51.77 -25.59 26.08
C VAL A 357 -50.76 -26.10 25.05
N GLU A 358 -49.63 -25.39 24.97
CA GLU A 358 -48.50 -25.67 24.09
C GLU A 358 -47.77 -26.91 24.62
N THR A 359 -48.10 -28.07 24.05
CA THR A 359 -47.40 -29.33 24.31
C THR A 359 -45.96 -29.17 23.83
N ALA A 360 -45.03 -28.95 24.78
CA ALA A 360 -43.61 -28.79 24.51
C ALA A 360 -43.07 -29.97 23.67
N GLU A 361 -42.80 -29.73 22.39
CA GLU A 361 -42.07 -30.68 21.56
C GLU A 361 -40.70 -30.95 22.19
N PRO A 362 -40.29 -32.24 22.31
CA PRO A 362 -39.00 -32.58 22.89
C PRO A 362 -37.87 -31.98 22.03
N PRO A 363 -36.86 -31.33 22.64
CA PRO A 363 -35.80 -30.66 21.90
C PRO A 363 -35.09 -31.66 20.98
N VAL A 364 -35.18 -31.42 19.67
CA VAL A 364 -34.49 -32.19 18.64
C VAL A 364 -32.99 -32.19 18.96
N ARG A 365 -32.46 -33.34 19.39
CA ARG A 365 -31.06 -33.54 19.72
C ARG A 365 -30.19 -33.24 18.49
N LYS A 366 -29.67 -32.01 18.40
CA LYS A 366 -28.66 -31.62 17.42
C LYS A 366 -27.45 -32.52 17.65
N ARG A 367 -27.18 -33.42 16.70
CA ARG A 367 -26.00 -34.29 16.75
C ARG A 367 -24.76 -33.42 16.86
N PHE A 368 -24.10 -33.49 18.01
CA PHE A 368 -22.87 -32.77 18.29
C PHE A 368 -21.83 -33.22 17.26
N ARG A 369 -21.56 -32.38 16.25
CA ARG A 369 -20.43 -32.54 15.34
C ARG A 369 -19.28 -31.78 16.01
N PRO A 370 -18.24 -32.46 16.51
CA PRO A 370 -17.10 -31.76 17.10
C PRO A 370 -16.51 -30.82 16.05
N VAL A 371 -16.67 -29.51 16.24
CA VAL A 371 -16.27 -28.47 15.27
C VAL A 371 -14.74 -28.36 15.16
N PHE A 372 -13.99 -29.09 15.97
CA PHE A 372 -12.53 -28.97 16.10
C PHE A 372 -11.71 -30.17 15.59
N LEU A 373 -12.33 -31.20 15.00
CA LEU A 373 -11.55 -32.28 14.36
C LEU A 373 -10.84 -31.81 13.07
N ASP A 374 -11.33 -30.73 12.46
CA ASP A 374 -10.76 -30.20 11.21
C ASP A 374 -9.38 -29.57 11.44
N GLN A 375 -9.14 -28.92 12.58
CA GLN A 375 -7.83 -28.32 12.90
C GLN A 375 -6.70 -29.35 12.93
N GLN A 376 -6.98 -30.59 13.34
CA GLN A 376 -5.98 -31.65 13.36
C GLN A 376 -5.57 -32.07 11.94
N GLN A 377 -6.49 -31.97 10.98
CA GLN A 377 -6.23 -32.22 9.56
C GLN A 377 -5.40 -31.10 8.91
N TRP A 378 -5.52 -29.86 9.38
CA TRP A 378 -4.67 -28.75 8.93
C TRP A 378 -3.25 -28.80 9.52
N CYS A 379 -3.09 -29.40 10.71
CA CYS A 379 -1.79 -29.57 11.36
C CYS A 379 -1.03 -30.85 10.94
N SER A 380 -1.71 -31.83 10.35
CA SER A 380 -1.02 -32.98 9.74
C SER A 380 -0.32 -32.54 8.46
N GLN A 381 1.02 -32.49 8.49
CA GLN A 381 1.82 -32.26 7.29
C GLN A 381 1.50 -33.33 6.24
N ASP A 382 1.34 -32.92 4.98
CA ASP A 382 1.10 -33.85 3.87
C ASP A 382 2.27 -34.86 3.79
N PRO A 383 2.02 -36.18 3.80
CA PRO A 383 3.06 -37.21 3.69
C PRO A 383 3.98 -37.01 2.47
N LYS A 384 3.48 -36.38 1.40
CA LYS A 384 4.28 -36.04 0.22
C LYS A 384 5.32 -34.96 0.51
N LEU A 385 4.96 -33.95 1.31
CA LEU A 385 5.90 -32.89 1.70
C LEU A 385 6.99 -33.43 2.63
N VAL A 386 6.64 -34.35 3.54
CA VAL A 386 7.61 -35.06 4.38
C VAL A 386 8.62 -35.80 3.51
N LYS A 387 8.15 -36.57 2.53
CA LYS A 387 9.04 -37.31 1.61
C LYS A 387 9.96 -36.37 0.80
N ILE A 388 9.42 -35.28 0.24
CA ILE A 388 10.23 -34.30 -0.50
C ILE A 388 11.29 -33.65 0.40
N TRP A 389 10.95 -33.39 1.67
CA TRP A 389 11.88 -32.84 2.64
C TRP A 389 12.99 -33.82 3.00
N ASP A 390 12.64 -35.09 3.23
CA ASP A 390 13.61 -36.16 3.49
C ASP A 390 14.56 -36.35 2.30
N ASP A 391 14.04 -36.40 1.07
CA ASP A 391 14.84 -36.47 -0.16
C ASP A 391 15.79 -35.26 -0.29
N ALA A 392 15.33 -34.06 0.08
CA ALA A 392 16.14 -32.84 0.04
C ALA A 392 17.25 -32.84 1.11
N VAL A 393 16.97 -33.36 2.31
CA VAL A 393 17.94 -33.52 3.40
C VAL A 393 19.00 -34.57 3.02
N GLU A 394 18.58 -35.68 2.43
CA GLU A 394 19.50 -36.72 1.93
C GLU A 394 20.40 -36.17 0.83
N HIS A 395 19.83 -35.49 -0.18
CA HIS A 395 20.58 -34.84 -1.24
C HIS A 395 21.58 -33.81 -0.68
N ARG A 396 21.14 -32.94 0.25
CA ARG A 396 22.04 -31.98 0.92
C ARG A 396 23.19 -32.69 1.63
N THR A 397 22.90 -33.78 2.33
CA THR A 397 23.90 -34.57 3.07
C THR A 397 24.90 -35.23 2.13
N GLN A 398 24.41 -35.77 1.00
CA GLN A 398 25.26 -36.30 -0.07
C GLN A 398 26.15 -35.20 -0.65
N MET A 399 25.61 -33.99 -0.87
CA MET A 399 26.40 -32.88 -1.37
C MET A 399 27.48 -32.42 -0.39
N MET A 400 27.16 -32.37 0.90
CA MET A 400 28.14 -32.04 1.95
C MET A 400 29.25 -33.08 2.06
N ARG A 401 28.97 -34.36 1.78
CA ARG A 401 30.00 -35.42 1.74
C ARG A 401 30.94 -35.28 0.53
N LEU A 402 30.39 -34.96 -0.64
CA LEU A 402 31.18 -34.87 -1.89
C LEU A 402 32.03 -33.60 -1.97
N TYR A 403 31.49 -32.47 -1.54
CA TYR A 403 32.11 -31.16 -1.78
C TYR A 403 32.66 -30.49 -0.51
N THR A 404 32.73 -31.22 0.62
CA THR A 404 32.96 -30.63 1.96
C THR A 404 31.97 -29.49 2.25
N HIS A 405 32.00 -28.82 3.40
CA HIS A 405 31.06 -27.70 3.64
C HIS A 405 31.48 -26.48 2.80
N PRO A 406 30.81 -26.17 1.67
CA PRO A 406 31.28 -25.11 0.76
C PRO A 406 31.26 -23.72 1.40
N PHE A 407 30.53 -23.59 2.51
CA PHE A 407 30.41 -22.35 3.29
C PHE A 407 31.23 -22.33 4.58
N GLU A 408 31.90 -23.43 4.97
CA GLU A 408 32.74 -23.43 6.19
C GLU A 408 33.94 -22.49 6.06
N GLN A 409 34.49 -22.34 4.86
CA GLN A 409 35.55 -21.36 4.58
C GLN A 409 35.13 -19.90 4.83
N TYR A 410 33.82 -19.61 4.85
CA TYR A 410 33.28 -18.29 5.17
C TYR A 410 32.83 -18.16 6.63
N ARG A 411 32.97 -19.21 7.44
CA ARG A 411 32.67 -19.11 8.87
C ARG A 411 33.76 -18.24 9.51
N PRO A 412 33.43 -17.09 10.12
CA PRO A 412 34.43 -16.25 10.75
C PRO A 412 35.13 -17.05 11.85
N VAL A 413 36.46 -17.13 11.77
CA VAL A 413 37.30 -17.75 12.80
C VAL A 413 37.17 -16.86 14.03
N VAL A 414 36.36 -17.30 14.99
CA VAL A 414 36.29 -16.65 16.30
C VAL A 414 37.60 -17.00 17.00
N ALA A 415 38.55 -16.07 16.99
CA ALA A 415 39.78 -16.18 17.77
C ALA A 415 39.38 -16.14 19.25
N SER A 416 39.46 -17.31 19.89
CA SER A 416 39.26 -17.50 21.33
C SER A 416 40.46 -17.00 22.13
#